data_AF-A0A968J972-F1
#
_entry.id   AF-A0A968J972-F1
#
_cell.length_a   1.000
_cell.length_b   1.000
_cell.length_c   1.000
_cell.angle_alpha   90.00
_cell.angle_beta   90.00
_cell.angle_gamma   90.00
#
_symmetry.space_group_name_H-M   'P 1'
#
loop_
_entity.id
_entity.type
_entity.pdbx_description
1 polymer ?
#
loop_
_entity_poly.entity_id
_entity_poly.type
_entity_poly.pdbx_seq_one_letter_code
_entity_poly.pdbx_strand_id
1 'polypeptide(L)'
;STSATASPHSDRNRGPTDLSSDLSHYQQRIKELEQQLAQQRRQEQEQSRRELQANQTITELHRRVRQLQEQLQERGSRDQRQDTIEQDLRRSLSSLQERLLQTQIQFQEQQSQKEQLSEQLKFAQARISILDNQLVQQQVGQPSNVHVEQALRQTITTLQHQLQTTQMSLQNQQVLNQQLSVQHSQDQELLQAWGVYQEQVEAQLQAMQQKLQASGGQFDEAQTQVEKMQAELEHNRLRLEQLEKDLEDKQSLMDRVQAANARLISDLAEARRQSLDYQQQLQSLTSPASAGRAAELESLLAQEREKNAVLVIQMQEQRSAHIEAMQTLQEKLQQQPSPAQALSSQAAAPTSLPPADLKSTDSGLDADEISWLTTLPSWAEKILSSLRQADLLSKEKLHGVVGSWDQEKQSLTEVLKQQTNLKTETLRFFSEEGFSAKFHGSRGLGELLRAAGLVSDEVLKKAQATAKDDQALCQVLVDQGLLSATTAEYFTRSFQKQEGREPGRKRFRLLPLS
;
A
#
# COMPACT_ATOMS: atom_id res chain seq x y z
N SER A 1 7.07 23.96 67.64
CA SER A 1 8.17 24.19 68.59
C SER A 1 8.62 25.63 68.48
N THR A 2 8.54 26.31 69.63
CA THR A 2 9.00 27.64 70.09
C THR A 2 9.99 28.49 69.28
N SER A 3 9.85 29.81 69.55
CA SER A 3 10.82 30.94 69.48
C SER A 3 10.85 31.74 68.16
N ALA A 4 10.91 33.07 68.11
CA ALA A 4 11.03 34.12 69.12
C ALA A 4 10.51 35.48 68.57
N THR A 5 10.21 36.38 69.50
CA THR A 5 9.92 37.81 69.42
C THR A 5 11.01 38.65 68.74
N ALA A 6 10.60 39.68 67.96
CA ALA A 6 11.26 40.99 67.91
C ALA A 6 10.35 42.03 67.21
N SER A 7 9.92 43.06 67.94
CA SER A 7 9.64 44.38 67.37
C SER A 7 10.94 45.20 67.41
N PRO A 8 11.10 46.19 66.52
CA PRO A 8 11.16 47.55 67.06
C PRO A 8 10.47 48.63 66.22
N HIS A 9 10.15 49.71 66.92
CA HIS A 9 9.69 51.01 66.46
C HIS A 9 10.69 51.72 65.52
N SER A 10 10.13 52.70 64.78
CA SER A 10 10.71 53.99 64.36
C SER A 10 11.12 54.08 62.88
N ASP A 11 10.24 54.64 62.05
CA ASP A 11 10.64 55.63 61.03
C ASP A 11 9.41 56.43 60.55
N ARG A 12 9.11 57.51 61.28
CA ARG A 12 8.16 58.57 60.87
C ARG A 12 8.97 59.77 60.40
N ASN A 13 9.51 59.67 59.19
CA ASN A 13 9.89 60.82 58.35
C ASN A 13 10.20 60.33 56.94
N ARG A 14 9.20 59.78 56.23
CA ARG A 14 9.24 59.63 54.78
C ARG A 14 8.66 60.89 54.16
N GLY A 15 9.51 61.68 53.50
CA GLY A 15 9.07 62.84 52.73
C GLY A 15 8.18 62.43 51.54
N PRO A 16 7.40 63.36 50.97
CA PRO A 16 6.47 63.08 49.86
C PRO A 16 7.14 62.54 48.58
N THR A 17 8.47 62.51 48.50
CA THR A 17 9.24 61.92 47.40
C THR A 17 9.37 60.38 47.49
N ASP A 18 9.30 59.77 48.67
CA ASP A 18 9.41 58.31 48.83
C ASP A 18 8.12 57.58 48.40
N LEU A 19 6.96 58.20 48.59
CA LEU A 19 5.67 57.64 48.18
C LEU A 19 5.55 57.51 46.65
N SER A 20 6.20 58.39 45.89
CA SER A 20 6.23 58.32 44.43
C SER A 20 7.10 57.16 43.93
N SER A 21 8.23 56.90 44.61
CA SER A 21 9.10 55.75 44.32
C SER A 21 8.37 54.44 44.61
N ASP A 22 7.73 54.33 45.77
CA ASP A 22 6.95 53.15 46.16
C ASP A 22 5.79 52.91 45.16
N LEU A 23 5.07 53.95 44.74
CA LEU A 23 3.98 53.82 43.76
C LEU A 23 4.46 53.32 42.40
N SER A 24 5.63 53.79 41.93
CA SER A 24 6.23 53.34 40.67
C SER A 24 6.67 51.87 40.74
N HIS A 25 7.22 51.45 41.88
CA HIS A 25 7.60 50.07 42.15
C HIS A 25 6.36 49.15 42.17
N TYR A 26 5.26 49.56 42.80
CA TYR A 26 4.01 48.78 42.77
C TYR A 26 3.39 48.72 41.37
N GLN A 27 3.42 49.80 40.59
CA GLN A 27 2.95 49.77 39.20
C GLN A 27 3.77 48.84 38.32
N GLN A 28 5.10 48.82 38.50
CA GLN A 28 5.98 47.91 37.78
C GLN A 28 5.73 46.46 38.19
N ARG A 29 5.53 46.21 39.50
CA ARG A 29 5.21 44.87 40.01
C ARG A 29 3.85 44.36 39.51
N ILE A 30 2.85 45.24 39.38
CA ILE A 30 1.54 44.89 38.80
C ILE A 30 1.71 44.50 37.33
N LYS A 31 2.48 45.26 36.55
CA LYS A 31 2.77 44.91 35.15
C LYS A 31 3.49 43.57 35.00
N GLU A 32 4.48 43.28 35.87
CA GLU A 32 5.15 41.98 35.90
C GLU A 32 4.19 40.84 36.20
N LEU A 33 3.30 41.01 37.18
CA LEU A 33 2.29 40.00 37.54
C LEU A 33 1.25 39.81 36.44
N GLU A 34 0.80 40.87 35.78
CA GLU A 34 -0.09 40.79 34.61
C GLU A 34 0.56 40.04 33.44
N GLN A 35 1.85 40.28 33.21
CA GLN A 35 2.61 39.61 32.17
C GLN A 35 2.83 38.12 32.49
N GLN A 36 3.11 37.79 33.76
CA GLN A 36 3.18 36.40 34.23
C GLN A 36 1.84 35.68 34.09
N LEU A 37 0.73 36.34 34.44
CA LEU A 37 -0.62 35.77 34.34
C LEU A 37 -1.06 35.57 32.88
N ALA A 38 -0.66 36.48 31.98
CA ALA A 38 -0.86 36.32 30.55
C ALA A 38 -0.03 35.17 29.97
N GLN A 39 1.21 34.99 30.42
CA GLN A 39 2.06 33.86 30.02
C GLN A 39 1.48 32.53 30.51
N GLN A 40 0.99 32.48 31.76
CA GLN A 40 0.33 31.31 32.32
C GLN A 40 -0.93 30.94 31.52
N ARG A 41 -1.78 31.91 31.16
CA ARG A 41 -2.96 31.66 30.33
C ARG A 41 -2.63 31.12 28.94
N ARG A 42 -1.53 31.56 28.32
CA ARG A 42 -1.07 30.99 27.04
C ARG A 42 -0.62 29.54 27.20
N GLN A 43 0.10 29.23 28.26
CA GLN A 43 0.52 27.85 28.56
C GLN A 43 -0.68 26.93 28.81
N GLU A 44 -1.69 27.40 29.55
CA GLU A 44 -2.94 26.65 29.76
C GLU A 44 -3.70 26.43 28.44
N GLN A 45 -3.80 27.43 27.57
CA GLN A 45 -4.42 27.28 26.25
C GLN A 45 -3.68 26.29 25.35
N GLU A 46 -2.34 26.32 25.38
CA GLU A 46 -1.52 25.34 24.64
C GLU A 46 -1.69 23.93 25.19
N GLN A 47 -1.77 23.76 26.52
CA GLN A 47 -2.06 22.48 27.15
C GLN A 47 -3.44 21.95 26.75
N SER A 48 -4.50 22.77 26.83
CA SER A 48 -5.85 22.37 26.39
C SER A 48 -5.89 22.00 24.91
N ARG A 49 -5.10 22.66 24.07
CA ARG A 49 -4.99 22.33 22.64
C ARG A 49 -4.29 20.99 22.41
N ARG A 50 -3.23 20.70 23.17
CA ARG A 50 -2.53 19.40 23.13
C ARG A 50 -3.43 18.27 23.64
N GLU A 51 -4.19 18.50 24.70
CA GLU A 51 -5.17 17.54 25.23
C GLU A 51 -6.29 17.24 24.22
N LEU A 52 -6.80 18.26 23.52
CA LEU A 52 -7.80 18.06 22.48
C LEU A 52 -7.24 17.21 21.32
N GLN A 53 -6.02 17.48 20.88
CA GLN A 53 -5.35 16.68 19.84
C GLN A 53 -5.11 15.24 20.30
N ALA A 54 -4.68 15.03 21.54
CA ALA A 54 -4.52 13.69 22.11
C ALA A 54 -5.85 12.95 22.21
N ASN A 55 -6.94 13.63 22.58
CA ASN A 55 -8.27 13.01 22.65
C ASN A 55 -8.82 12.64 21.26
N GLN A 56 -8.50 13.43 20.23
CA GLN A 56 -8.84 13.12 18.84
C GLN A 56 -8.11 11.86 18.36
N THR A 57 -6.79 11.77 18.61
CA THR A 57 -6.01 10.58 18.22
C THR A 57 -6.45 9.33 18.99
N ILE A 58 -6.73 9.45 20.28
CA ILE A 58 -7.27 8.35 21.10
C ILE A 58 -8.63 7.88 20.55
N THR A 59 -9.50 8.78 20.13
CA THR A 59 -10.81 8.43 19.56
C THR A 59 -10.67 7.69 18.22
N GLU A 60 -9.73 8.14 17.39
CA GLU A 60 -9.43 7.50 16.10
C GLU A 60 -8.82 6.10 16.28
N LEU A 61 -7.91 5.94 17.24
CA LEU A 61 -7.36 4.64 17.61
C LEU A 61 -8.43 3.69 18.14
N HIS A 62 -9.34 4.14 19.01
CA HIS A 62 -10.47 3.32 19.47
C HIS A 62 -11.39 2.88 18.32
N ARG A 63 -11.62 3.75 17.34
CA ARG A 63 -12.38 3.40 16.13
C ARG A 63 -11.68 2.32 15.31
N ARG A 64 -10.36 2.45 15.13
CA ARG A 64 -9.54 1.47 14.39
C ARG A 64 -9.52 0.11 15.09
N VAL A 65 -9.36 0.09 16.41
CA VAL A 65 -9.40 -1.15 17.22
C VAL A 65 -10.76 -1.83 17.09
N ARG A 66 -11.87 -1.08 17.15
CA ARG A 66 -13.21 -1.64 16.97
C ARG A 66 -13.41 -2.24 15.57
N GLN A 67 -12.94 -1.57 14.53
CA GLN A 67 -12.98 -2.09 13.15
C GLN A 67 -12.15 -3.37 12.98
N LEU A 68 -10.96 -3.42 13.58
CA LEU A 68 -10.12 -4.63 13.56
C LEU A 68 -10.77 -5.77 14.35
N GLN A 69 -11.41 -5.47 15.46
CA GLN A 69 -12.14 -6.44 16.27
C GLN A 69 -13.36 -7.00 15.53
N GLU A 70 -14.11 -6.17 14.80
CA GLU A 70 -15.19 -6.58 13.91
C GLU A 70 -14.67 -7.46 12.75
N GLN A 71 -13.55 -7.09 12.13
CA GLN A 71 -12.91 -7.91 11.09
C GLN A 71 -12.42 -9.27 11.62
N LEU A 72 -11.92 -9.32 12.85
CA LEU A 72 -11.53 -10.56 13.50
C LEU A 72 -12.76 -11.41 13.88
N GLN A 73 -13.86 -10.79 14.30
CA GLN A 73 -15.13 -11.49 14.56
C GLN A 73 -15.74 -12.04 13.26
N GLU A 74 -15.67 -11.29 12.16
CA GLU A 74 -16.07 -11.75 10.83
C GLU A 74 -15.19 -12.90 10.32
N ARG A 75 -13.88 -12.88 10.62
CA ARG A 75 -12.97 -14.00 10.33
C ARG A 75 -13.27 -15.23 11.19
N GLY A 76 -13.48 -15.07 12.50
CA GLY A 76 -13.87 -16.19 13.38
C GLY A 76 -15.24 -16.79 13.01
N SER A 77 -16.14 -15.97 12.47
CA SER A 77 -17.44 -16.43 11.93
C SER A 77 -17.30 -17.18 10.61
N ARG A 78 -16.24 -16.93 9.83
CA ARG A 78 -15.91 -17.70 8.62
C ARG A 78 -15.28 -19.04 8.96
N ASP A 79 -14.41 -19.10 9.96
CA ASP A 79 -13.81 -20.35 10.43
C ASP A 79 -14.87 -21.29 11.02
N GLN A 80 -15.83 -20.78 11.81
CA GLN A 80 -16.96 -21.60 12.28
C GLN A 80 -17.86 -22.12 11.15
N ARG A 81 -18.05 -21.34 10.09
CA ARG A 81 -18.79 -21.81 8.89
C ARG A 81 -17.99 -22.87 8.14
N GLN A 82 -16.66 -22.73 8.11
CA GLN A 82 -15.76 -23.71 7.50
C GLN A 82 -15.80 -25.04 8.25
N ASP A 83 -15.80 -25.02 9.58
CA ASP A 83 -15.94 -26.21 10.42
C ASP A 83 -17.29 -26.92 10.21
N THR A 84 -18.39 -26.16 10.07
CA THR A 84 -19.71 -26.75 9.77
C THR A 84 -19.75 -27.37 8.37
N ILE A 85 -19.13 -26.72 7.38
CA ILE A 85 -19.06 -27.24 6.00
C ILE A 85 -18.17 -28.48 5.96
N GLU A 86 -17.03 -28.50 6.66
CA GLU A 86 -16.17 -29.68 6.77
C GLU A 86 -16.87 -30.84 7.48
N GLN A 87 -17.60 -30.59 8.55
CA GLN A 87 -18.37 -31.63 9.23
C GLN A 87 -19.48 -32.20 8.33
N ASP A 88 -20.20 -31.36 7.60
CA ASP A 88 -21.24 -31.82 6.68
C ASP A 88 -20.65 -32.58 5.48
N LEU A 89 -19.48 -32.16 4.96
CA LEU A 89 -18.75 -32.88 3.92
C LEU A 89 -18.23 -34.23 4.42
N ARG A 90 -17.70 -34.32 5.64
CA ARG A 90 -17.27 -35.58 6.26
C ARG A 90 -18.45 -36.54 6.45
N ARG A 91 -19.59 -36.04 6.93
CA ARG A 91 -20.82 -36.84 7.05
C ARG A 91 -21.31 -37.33 5.68
N SER A 92 -21.29 -36.46 4.68
CA SER A 92 -21.63 -36.81 3.29
C SER A 92 -20.74 -37.93 2.78
N LEU A 93 -19.42 -37.85 2.98
CA LEU A 93 -18.48 -38.86 2.52
C LEU A 93 -18.66 -40.20 3.24
N SER A 94 -18.79 -40.20 4.57
CA SER A 94 -19.08 -41.42 5.33
C SER A 94 -20.38 -42.08 4.86
N SER A 95 -21.43 -41.29 4.60
CA SER A 95 -22.71 -41.82 4.11
C SER A 95 -22.60 -42.46 2.71
N LEU A 96 -21.74 -41.91 1.84
CA LEU A 96 -21.52 -42.41 0.48
C LEU A 96 -20.68 -43.70 0.53
N GLN A 97 -19.69 -43.74 1.42
CA GLN A 97 -18.85 -44.91 1.66
C GLN A 97 -19.64 -46.09 2.25
N GLU A 98 -20.53 -45.81 3.22
CA GLU A 98 -21.48 -46.80 3.75
C GLU A 98 -22.42 -47.32 2.67
N ARG A 99 -22.96 -46.43 1.82
CA ARG A 99 -23.85 -46.81 0.72
C ARG A 99 -23.14 -47.72 -0.29
N LEU A 100 -21.89 -47.39 -0.66
CA LEU A 100 -21.09 -48.19 -1.59
C LEU A 100 -20.81 -49.60 -1.02
N LEU A 101 -20.47 -49.68 0.27
CA LEU A 101 -20.27 -50.95 0.97
C LEU A 101 -21.56 -51.77 1.01
N GLN A 102 -22.69 -51.13 1.25
CA GLN A 102 -23.99 -51.79 1.29
C GLN A 102 -24.44 -52.30 -0.10
N THR A 103 -24.24 -51.52 -1.17
CA THR A 103 -24.49 -51.97 -2.55
C THR A 103 -23.59 -53.14 -2.92
N GLN A 104 -22.34 -53.16 -2.46
CA GLN A 104 -21.43 -54.27 -2.70
C GLN A 104 -21.88 -55.56 -2.00
N ILE A 105 -22.35 -55.48 -0.76
CA ILE A 105 -22.93 -56.62 -0.03
C ILE A 105 -24.17 -57.13 -0.78
N GLN A 106 -25.08 -56.23 -1.19
CA GLN A 106 -26.28 -56.61 -1.96
C GLN A 106 -25.92 -57.31 -3.27
N PHE A 107 -24.87 -56.86 -3.96
CA PHE A 107 -24.40 -57.50 -5.19
C PHE A 107 -23.89 -58.93 -4.96
N GLN A 108 -23.16 -59.16 -3.86
CA GLN A 108 -22.72 -60.51 -3.48
C GLN A 108 -23.89 -61.42 -3.13
N GLU A 109 -24.87 -60.93 -2.36
CA GLU A 109 -26.09 -61.68 -2.05
C GLU A 109 -26.87 -62.04 -3.32
N GLN A 110 -27.05 -61.09 -4.25
CA GLN A 110 -27.72 -61.33 -5.53
C GLN A 110 -26.97 -62.33 -6.41
N GLN A 111 -25.63 -62.31 -6.43
CA GLN A 111 -24.81 -63.31 -7.11
C GLN A 111 -25.08 -64.72 -6.56
N SER A 112 -25.04 -64.89 -5.24
CA SER A 112 -25.31 -66.18 -4.60
C SER A 112 -26.72 -66.70 -4.89
N GLN A 113 -27.73 -65.83 -4.87
CA GLN A 113 -29.11 -66.20 -5.18
C GLN A 113 -29.28 -66.59 -6.66
N LYS A 114 -28.59 -65.89 -7.57
CA LYS A 114 -28.57 -66.23 -8.99
C LYS A 114 -27.96 -67.60 -9.24
N GLU A 115 -26.86 -67.92 -8.56
CA GLU A 115 -26.23 -69.24 -8.62
C GLU A 115 -27.19 -70.33 -8.13
N GLN A 116 -27.86 -70.13 -6.98
CA GLN A 116 -28.86 -71.05 -6.46
C GLN A 116 -30.04 -71.26 -7.41
N LEU A 117 -30.61 -70.19 -7.98
CA LEU A 117 -31.71 -70.29 -8.95
C LEU A 117 -31.27 -71.01 -10.24
N SER A 118 -30.04 -70.74 -10.70
CA SER A 118 -29.44 -71.45 -11.83
C SER A 118 -29.30 -72.95 -11.57
N GLU A 119 -28.83 -73.35 -10.38
CA GLU A 119 -28.74 -74.76 -9.99
C GLU A 119 -30.11 -75.43 -9.89
N GLN A 120 -31.10 -74.76 -9.30
CA GLN A 120 -32.49 -75.24 -9.26
C GLN A 120 -33.06 -75.44 -10.67
N LEU A 121 -32.78 -74.51 -11.61
CA LEU A 121 -33.15 -74.63 -13.01
C LEU A 121 -32.53 -75.88 -13.65
N LYS A 122 -31.22 -76.09 -13.47
CA LYS A 122 -30.50 -77.28 -13.97
C LYS A 122 -31.10 -78.57 -13.41
N PHE A 123 -31.40 -78.60 -12.11
CA PHE A 123 -31.99 -79.76 -11.45
C PHE A 123 -33.40 -80.07 -11.95
N ALA A 124 -34.28 -79.06 -12.04
CA ALA A 124 -35.63 -79.22 -12.55
C ALA A 124 -35.63 -79.70 -14.01
N GLN A 125 -34.74 -79.16 -14.83
CA GLN A 125 -34.61 -79.53 -16.25
C GLN A 125 -34.09 -80.97 -16.42
N ALA A 126 -33.13 -81.40 -15.60
CA ALA A 126 -32.68 -82.79 -15.56
C ALA A 126 -33.81 -83.74 -15.11
N ARG A 127 -34.61 -83.35 -14.11
CA ARG A 127 -35.72 -84.17 -13.61
C ARG A 127 -36.86 -84.31 -14.62
N ILE A 128 -37.22 -83.24 -15.34
CA ILE A 128 -38.15 -83.30 -16.48
C ILE A 128 -37.63 -84.28 -17.53
N SER A 129 -36.34 -84.18 -17.90
CA SER A 129 -35.73 -85.07 -18.90
C SER A 129 -35.78 -86.55 -18.48
N ILE A 130 -35.57 -86.86 -17.20
CA ILE A 130 -35.70 -88.22 -16.66
C ILE A 130 -37.16 -88.71 -16.73
N LEU A 131 -38.12 -87.88 -16.33
CA LEU A 131 -39.54 -88.22 -16.35
C LEU A 131 -40.08 -88.40 -17.78
N ASP A 132 -39.66 -87.57 -18.74
CA ASP A 132 -39.98 -87.74 -20.16
C ASP A 132 -39.46 -89.08 -20.69
N ASN A 133 -38.21 -89.45 -20.36
CA ASN A 133 -37.66 -90.74 -20.75
C ASN A 133 -38.44 -91.92 -20.14
N GLN A 134 -38.90 -91.81 -18.88
CA GLN A 134 -39.74 -92.82 -18.24
C GLN A 134 -41.13 -92.92 -18.88
N LEU A 135 -41.72 -91.79 -19.27
CA LEU A 135 -43.00 -91.74 -19.97
C LEU A 135 -42.90 -92.45 -21.34
N VAL A 136 -41.83 -92.18 -22.10
CA VAL A 136 -41.55 -92.83 -23.39
C VAL A 136 -41.37 -94.34 -23.20
N GLN A 137 -40.65 -94.78 -22.17
CA GLN A 137 -40.46 -96.22 -21.89
C GLN A 137 -41.76 -96.93 -21.50
N GLN A 138 -42.65 -96.29 -20.74
CA GLN A 138 -43.96 -96.89 -20.39
C GLN A 138 -44.88 -97.04 -21.60
N GLN A 139 -44.84 -96.12 -22.57
CA GLN A 139 -45.62 -96.19 -23.80
C GLN A 139 -45.21 -97.35 -24.72
N VAL A 140 -43.97 -97.84 -24.62
CA VAL A 140 -43.44 -98.95 -25.45
C VAL A 140 -43.64 -100.32 -24.77
N GLY A 141 -43.88 -100.36 -23.45
CA GLY A 141 -43.86 -101.58 -22.63
C GLY A 141 -45.19 -102.34 -22.45
N GLN A 142 -46.26 -101.69 -21.96
CA GLN A 142 -47.61 -102.29 -21.80
C GLN A 142 -48.70 -101.20 -21.65
N PRO A 143 -49.84 -101.25 -22.39
CA PRO A 143 -50.83 -100.17 -22.45
C PRO A 143 -51.85 -100.10 -21.29
N SER A 144 -51.72 -100.88 -20.21
CA SER A 144 -52.79 -101.09 -19.22
C SER A 144 -52.81 -100.12 -18.02
N ASN A 145 -51.86 -99.18 -17.89
CA ASN A 145 -51.71 -98.33 -16.69
C ASN A 145 -51.90 -96.83 -16.95
N VAL A 146 -53.04 -96.46 -17.52
CA VAL A 146 -53.43 -95.07 -17.89
C VAL A 146 -53.31 -94.08 -16.73
N HIS A 147 -53.53 -94.53 -15.49
CA HIS A 147 -53.40 -93.69 -14.29
C HIS A 147 -51.95 -93.26 -14.02
N VAL A 148 -50.96 -94.13 -14.28
CA VAL A 148 -49.54 -93.81 -14.08
C VAL A 148 -49.06 -92.82 -15.13
N GLU A 149 -49.51 -92.97 -16.38
CA GLU A 149 -49.20 -92.03 -17.46
C GLU A 149 -49.81 -90.63 -17.21
N GLN A 150 -51.06 -90.56 -16.74
CA GLN A 150 -51.68 -89.28 -16.36
C GLN A 150 -50.96 -88.61 -15.19
N ALA A 151 -50.57 -89.37 -14.17
CA ALA A 151 -49.82 -88.83 -13.03
C ALA A 151 -48.43 -88.30 -13.44
N LEU A 152 -47.72 -89.01 -14.33
CA LEU A 152 -46.45 -88.54 -14.88
C LEU A 152 -46.62 -87.26 -15.70
N ARG A 153 -47.62 -87.20 -16.58
CA ARG A 153 -47.92 -85.99 -17.37
C ARG A 153 -48.27 -84.78 -16.50
N GLN A 154 -49.06 -84.97 -15.45
CA GLN A 154 -49.35 -83.90 -14.48
C GLN A 154 -48.08 -83.44 -13.75
N THR A 155 -47.21 -84.36 -13.37
CA THR A 155 -45.95 -84.02 -12.71
C THR A 155 -45.03 -83.21 -13.64
N ILE A 156 -44.94 -83.62 -14.92
CA ILE A 156 -44.16 -82.91 -15.95
C ILE A 156 -44.71 -81.49 -16.19
N THR A 157 -46.02 -81.30 -16.34
CA THR A 157 -46.59 -79.95 -16.52
C THR A 157 -46.38 -79.07 -15.28
N THR A 158 -46.48 -79.64 -14.08
CA THR A 158 -46.22 -78.90 -12.84
C THR A 158 -44.75 -78.45 -12.77
N LEU A 159 -43.81 -79.33 -13.13
CA LEU A 159 -42.38 -79.01 -13.20
C LEU A 159 -42.04 -78.01 -14.31
N GLN A 160 -42.69 -78.09 -15.48
CA GLN A 160 -42.53 -77.10 -16.55
C GLN A 160 -43.00 -75.71 -16.11
N HIS A 161 -44.12 -75.63 -15.38
CA HIS A 161 -44.60 -74.36 -14.83
C HIS A 161 -43.63 -73.79 -13.78
N GLN A 162 -43.08 -74.64 -12.91
CA GLN A 162 -42.02 -74.26 -11.96
C GLN A 162 -40.76 -73.78 -12.70
N LEU A 163 -40.32 -74.46 -13.76
CA LEU A 163 -39.17 -74.06 -14.56
C LEU A 163 -39.37 -72.66 -15.17
N GLN A 164 -40.55 -72.39 -15.73
CA GLN A 164 -40.88 -71.10 -16.32
C GLN A 164 -40.91 -69.97 -15.27
N THR A 165 -41.49 -70.21 -14.09
CA THR A 165 -41.48 -69.23 -12.98
C THR A 165 -40.06 -68.96 -12.48
N THR A 166 -39.23 -70.00 -12.37
CA THR A 166 -37.81 -69.87 -11.97
C THR A 166 -37.01 -69.08 -13.01
N GLN A 167 -37.29 -69.28 -14.30
CA GLN A 167 -36.64 -68.57 -15.41
C GLN A 167 -37.00 -67.08 -15.43
N MET A 168 -38.28 -66.74 -15.19
CA MET A 168 -38.71 -65.34 -15.02
C MET A 168 -38.05 -64.68 -13.81
N SER A 169 -37.91 -65.41 -12.69
CA SER A 169 -37.20 -64.93 -11.50
C SER A 169 -35.74 -64.60 -11.80
N LEU A 170 -35.03 -65.50 -12.52
CA LEU A 170 -33.65 -65.29 -12.95
C LEU A 170 -33.50 -64.06 -13.86
N GLN A 171 -34.45 -63.83 -14.77
CA GLN A 171 -34.46 -62.67 -15.66
C GLN A 171 -34.64 -61.36 -14.90
N ASN A 172 -35.59 -61.31 -13.95
CA ASN A 172 -35.78 -60.16 -13.07
C ASN A 172 -34.51 -59.88 -12.24
N GLN A 173 -33.83 -60.93 -11.78
CA GLN A 173 -32.60 -60.81 -11.02
C GLN A 173 -31.42 -60.29 -11.85
N GLN A 174 -31.37 -60.62 -13.15
CA GLN A 174 -30.37 -60.03 -14.07
C GLN A 174 -30.58 -58.53 -14.25
N VAL A 175 -31.82 -58.08 -14.39
CA VAL A 175 -32.15 -56.65 -14.50
C VAL A 175 -31.75 -55.91 -13.23
N LEU A 176 -32.05 -56.47 -12.06
CA LEU A 176 -31.67 -55.89 -10.77
C LEU A 176 -30.15 -55.78 -10.61
N ASN A 177 -29.40 -56.82 -11.00
CA ASN A 177 -27.93 -56.78 -10.99
C ASN A 177 -27.34 -55.73 -11.94
N GLN A 178 -27.95 -55.52 -13.12
CA GLN A 178 -27.52 -54.43 -14.01
C GLN A 178 -27.75 -53.06 -13.37
N GLN A 179 -28.90 -52.86 -12.71
CA GLN A 179 -29.18 -51.60 -12.01
C GLN A 179 -28.19 -51.35 -10.87
N LEU A 180 -27.91 -52.36 -10.04
CA LEU A 180 -26.92 -52.26 -8.96
C LEU A 180 -25.50 -51.98 -9.50
N SER A 181 -25.13 -52.58 -10.64
CA SER A 181 -23.83 -52.33 -11.28
C SER A 181 -23.69 -50.88 -11.76
N VAL A 182 -24.74 -50.31 -12.34
CA VAL A 182 -24.73 -48.90 -12.77
C VAL A 182 -24.62 -47.99 -11.56
N GLN A 183 -25.40 -48.25 -10.52
CA GLN A 183 -25.37 -47.47 -9.28
C GLN A 183 -23.99 -47.51 -8.61
N HIS A 184 -23.35 -48.67 -8.54
CA HIS A 184 -22.00 -48.80 -8.00
C HIS A 184 -20.97 -47.96 -8.77
N SER A 185 -21.05 -47.95 -10.11
CA SER A 185 -20.14 -47.13 -10.92
C SER A 185 -20.34 -45.63 -10.68
N GLN A 186 -21.59 -45.17 -10.53
CA GLN A 186 -21.90 -43.77 -10.25
C GLN A 186 -21.39 -43.35 -8.87
N ASP A 187 -21.59 -44.18 -7.85
CA ASP A 187 -21.07 -43.91 -6.50
C ASP A 187 -19.53 -43.86 -6.49
N GLN A 188 -18.87 -44.68 -7.31
CA GLN A 188 -17.42 -44.68 -7.47
C GLN A 188 -16.90 -43.41 -8.18
N GLU A 189 -17.57 -42.97 -9.24
CA GLU A 189 -17.25 -41.70 -9.93
C GLU A 189 -17.40 -40.51 -9.00
N LEU A 190 -18.47 -40.46 -8.19
CA LEU A 190 -18.68 -39.41 -7.19
C LEU A 190 -17.56 -39.37 -6.15
N LEU A 191 -17.09 -40.54 -5.68
CA LEU A 191 -15.96 -40.64 -4.75
C LEU A 191 -14.66 -40.12 -5.37
N GLN A 192 -14.38 -40.43 -6.64
CA GLN A 192 -13.20 -39.91 -7.33
C GLN A 192 -13.26 -38.40 -7.55
N ALA A 193 -14.41 -37.89 -8.01
CA ALA A 193 -14.63 -36.45 -8.18
C ALA A 193 -14.46 -35.69 -6.86
N TRP A 194 -14.93 -36.28 -5.76
CA TRP A 194 -14.75 -35.71 -4.43
C TRP A 194 -13.28 -35.69 -4.00
N GLY A 195 -12.52 -36.76 -4.27
CA GLY A 195 -11.07 -36.79 -3.97
C GLY A 195 -10.29 -35.68 -4.69
N VAL A 196 -10.58 -35.46 -5.97
CA VAL A 196 -9.99 -34.36 -6.75
C VAL A 196 -10.37 -32.99 -6.18
N TYR A 197 -11.62 -32.83 -5.74
CA TYR A 197 -12.07 -31.61 -5.09
C TYR A 197 -11.33 -31.34 -3.77
N GLN A 198 -11.11 -32.38 -2.95
CA GLN A 198 -10.33 -32.25 -1.70
C GLN A 198 -8.89 -31.80 -1.99
N GLU A 199 -8.19 -32.43 -2.93
CA GLU A 199 -6.82 -32.04 -3.29
C GLU A 199 -6.76 -30.60 -3.78
N GLN A 200 -7.75 -30.16 -4.56
CA GLN A 200 -7.83 -28.79 -5.05
C GLN A 200 -8.03 -27.77 -3.91
N VAL A 201 -8.87 -28.09 -2.94
CA VAL A 201 -9.11 -27.24 -1.76
C VAL A 201 -7.86 -27.18 -0.88
N GLU A 202 -7.19 -28.31 -0.62
CA GLU A 202 -5.94 -28.35 0.15
C GLU A 202 -4.83 -27.54 -0.52
N ALA A 203 -4.66 -27.66 -1.84
CA ALA A 203 -3.70 -26.86 -2.59
C ALA A 203 -4.01 -25.36 -2.50
N GLN A 204 -5.28 -24.97 -2.50
CA GLN A 204 -5.70 -23.59 -2.33
C GLN A 204 -5.41 -23.07 -0.92
N LEU A 205 -5.63 -23.89 0.11
CA LEU A 205 -5.34 -23.56 1.51
C LEU A 205 -3.83 -23.32 1.71
N GLN A 206 -2.99 -24.23 1.19
CA GLN A 206 -1.53 -24.10 1.25
C GLN A 206 -1.04 -22.83 0.53
N ALA A 207 -1.58 -22.53 -0.65
CA ALA A 207 -1.25 -21.31 -1.38
C ALA A 207 -1.65 -20.04 -0.61
N MET A 208 -2.77 -20.08 0.13
CA MET A 208 -3.20 -18.97 0.97
C MET A 208 -2.30 -18.80 2.20
N GLN A 209 -1.88 -19.89 2.82
CA GLN A 209 -0.94 -19.87 3.93
C GLN A 209 0.43 -19.30 3.53
N GLN A 210 0.95 -19.68 2.37
CA GLN A 210 2.18 -19.10 1.81
C GLN A 210 2.04 -17.59 1.55
N LYS A 211 0.89 -17.14 1.04
CA LYS A 211 0.62 -15.71 0.85
C LYS A 211 0.56 -14.96 2.17
N LEU A 212 -0.02 -15.55 3.21
CA LEU A 212 -0.03 -14.97 4.56
C LEU A 212 1.37 -14.85 5.14
N GLN A 213 2.22 -15.88 5.00
CA GLN A 213 3.61 -15.82 5.45
C GLN A 213 4.42 -14.77 4.68
N ALA A 214 4.27 -14.69 3.36
CA ALA A 214 4.93 -13.68 2.54
C ALA A 214 4.48 -12.26 2.94
N SER A 215 3.18 -12.06 3.19
CA SER A 215 2.65 -10.78 3.68
C SER A 215 3.16 -10.45 5.09
N GLY A 216 3.39 -11.44 5.94
CA GLY A 216 4.01 -11.26 7.26
C GLY A 216 5.45 -10.73 7.14
N GLY A 217 6.26 -11.32 6.26
CA GLY A 217 7.64 -10.83 6.02
C GLY A 217 7.68 -9.39 5.49
N GLN A 218 6.75 -9.01 4.60
CA GLN A 218 6.64 -7.63 4.12
C GLN A 218 6.25 -6.65 5.25
N PHE A 219 5.42 -7.08 6.19
CA PHE A 219 5.05 -6.27 7.34
C PHE A 219 6.25 -6.05 8.28
N ASP A 220 7.02 -7.09 8.56
CA ASP A 220 8.21 -7.01 9.42
C ASP A 220 9.29 -6.09 8.78
N GLU A 221 9.48 -6.18 7.47
CA GLU A 221 10.39 -5.31 6.72
C GLU A 221 9.94 -3.84 6.77
N ALA A 222 8.65 -3.58 6.55
CA ALA A 222 8.08 -2.25 6.66
C ALA A 222 8.19 -1.69 8.09
N GLN A 223 7.98 -2.52 9.11
CA GLN A 223 8.16 -2.13 10.51
C GLN A 223 9.60 -1.72 10.79
N THR A 224 10.57 -2.53 10.34
CA THR A 224 12.00 -2.23 10.49
C THR A 224 12.37 -0.92 9.79
N GLN A 225 11.80 -0.66 8.62
CA GLN A 225 12.03 0.58 7.89
C GLN A 225 11.46 1.81 8.63
N VAL A 226 10.29 1.68 9.26
CA VAL A 226 9.71 2.74 10.11
C VAL A 226 10.60 3.02 11.32
N GLU A 227 11.09 1.99 12.01
CA GLU A 227 12.00 2.14 13.14
C GLU A 227 13.31 2.85 12.73
N LYS A 228 13.86 2.51 11.55
CA LYS A 228 15.03 3.18 11.00
C LYS A 228 14.78 4.66 10.71
N MET A 229 13.65 4.99 10.06
CA MET A 229 13.29 6.39 9.80
C MET A 229 13.07 7.19 11.09
N GLN A 230 12.50 6.58 12.13
CA GLN A 230 12.35 7.22 13.43
C GLN A 230 13.70 7.54 14.07
N ALA A 231 14.65 6.60 14.04
CA ALA A 231 16.00 6.83 14.53
C ALA A 231 16.73 7.95 13.76
N GLU A 232 16.55 8.01 12.43
CA GLU A 232 17.09 9.09 11.60
C GLU A 232 16.45 10.45 11.91
N LEU A 233 15.15 10.49 12.17
CA LEU A 233 14.46 11.71 12.58
C LEU A 233 14.96 12.22 13.94
N GLU A 234 15.14 11.35 14.92
CA GLU A 234 15.69 11.72 16.24
C GLU A 234 17.14 12.22 16.12
N HIS A 235 17.96 11.55 15.31
CA HIS A 235 19.33 12.01 15.04
C HIS A 235 19.36 13.39 14.38
N ASN A 236 18.51 13.63 13.38
CA ASN A 236 18.40 14.93 12.72
C ASN A 236 17.88 16.02 13.65
N ARG A 237 16.96 15.67 14.56
CA ARG A 237 16.45 16.58 15.59
C ARG A 237 17.58 17.02 16.52
N LEU A 238 18.35 16.09 17.08
CA LEU A 238 19.50 16.40 17.95
C LEU A 238 20.53 17.28 17.22
N ARG A 239 20.74 17.03 15.92
CA ARG A 239 21.64 17.84 15.09
C ARG A 239 21.10 19.26 14.89
N LEU A 240 19.80 19.44 14.70
CA LEU A 240 19.18 20.77 14.61
C LEU A 240 19.31 21.52 15.94
N GLU A 241 19.03 20.87 17.06
CA GLU A 241 19.19 21.48 18.40
C GLU A 241 20.64 21.93 18.64
N GLN A 242 21.64 21.15 18.19
CA GLN A 242 23.05 21.56 18.28
C GLN A 242 23.37 22.76 17.37
N LEU A 243 22.85 22.79 16.15
CA LEU A 243 23.06 23.91 15.22
C LEU A 243 22.38 25.20 15.70
N GLU A 244 21.21 25.09 16.32
CA GLU A 244 20.51 26.22 16.95
C GLU A 244 21.34 26.81 18.09
N LYS A 245 21.91 25.96 18.96
CA LYS A 245 22.79 26.40 20.03
C LYS A 245 24.07 27.07 19.50
N ASP A 246 24.70 26.49 18.48
CA ASP A 246 25.87 27.08 17.85
C ASP A 246 25.55 28.46 17.21
N LEU A 247 24.34 28.64 16.69
CA LEU A 247 23.88 29.91 16.13
C LEU A 247 23.64 30.95 17.23
N GLU A 248 23.02 30.57 18.34
CA GLU A 248 22.81 31.42 19.52
C GLU A 248 24.16 31.89 20.11
N ASP A 249 25.12 30.98 20.28
CA ASP A 249 26.47 31.30 20.78
C ASP A 249 27.16 32.32 19.86
N LYS A 250 27.06 32.14 18.54
CA LYS A 250 27.63 33.08 17.56
C LYS A 250 26.91 34.43 17.53
N GLN A 251 25.59 34.46 17.68
CA GLN A 251 24.85 35.71 17.79
C GLN A 251 25.30 36.49 19.03
N SER A 252 25.45 35.81 20.18
CA SER A 252 25.95 36.42 21.40
C SER A 252 27.38 36.99 21.25
N LEU A 253 28.23 36.30 20.47
CA LEU A 253 29.57 36.77 20.16
C LEU A 253 29.53 38.03 19.29
N MET A 254 28.67 38.05 18.28
CA MET A 254 28.48 39.21 17.41
C MET A 254 28.01 40.44 18.21
N ASP A 255 27.05 40.27 19.11
CA ASP A 255 26.54 41.36 19.96
C ASP A 255 27.65 41.93 20.87
N ARG A 256 28.51 41.06 21.43
CA ARG A 256 29.68 41.49 22.22
C ARG A 256 30.68 42.29 21.39
N VAL A 257 30.97 41.85 20.17
CA VAL A 257 31.87 42.54 19.24
C VAL A 257 31.30 43.91 18.84
N GLN A 258 30.00 43.97 18.53
CA GLN A 258 29.33 45.24 18.22
C GLN A 258 29.37 46.21 19.40
N ALA A 259 29.13 45.74 20.62
CA ALA A 259 29.21 46.56 21.83
C ALA A 259 30.64 47.06 22.09
N ALA A 260 31.66 46.24 21.87
CA ALA A 260 33.06 46.63 21.98
C ALA A 260 33.44 47.71 20.95
N ASN A 261 32.99 47.54 19.70
CA ASN A 261 33.23 48.51 18.64
C ASN A 261 32.54 49.86 18.91
N ALA A 262 31.30 49.84 19.43
CA ALA A 262 30.59 51.05 19.84
C ALA A 262 31.35 51.83 20.93
N ARG A 263 31.99 51.14 21.89
CA ARG A 263 32.84 51.76 22.92
C ARG A 263 34.08 52.42 22.30
N LEU A 264 34.80 51.71 21.44
CA LEU A 264 35.98 52.25 20.75
C LEU A 264 35.65 53.49 19.91
N ILE A 265 34.49 53.51 19.25
CA ILE A 265 34.02 54.69 18.50
C ILE A 265 33.79 55.88 19.45
N SER A 266 33.20 55.65 20.62
CA SER A 266 32.99 56.68 21.64
C SER A 266 34.33 57.22 22.17
N ASP A 267 35.25 56.32 22.56
CA ASP A 267 36.56 56.68 23.09
C ASP A 267 37.37 57.52 22.09
N LEU A 268 37.30 57.16 20.80
CA LEU A 268 37.96 57.90 19.73
C LEU A 268 37.30 59.26 19.47
N ALA A 269 35.98 59.39 19.62
CA ALA A 269 35.30 60.68 19.52
C ALA A 269 35.72 61.61 20.68
N GLU A 270 35.83 61.08 21.90
CA GLU A 270 36.31 61.82 23.08
C GLU A 270 37.77 62.28 22.92
N ALA A 271 38.66 61.38 22.51
CA ALA A 271 40.07 61.70 22.27
C ALA A 271 40.25 62.75 21.17
N ARG A 272 39.42 62.72 20.11
CA ARG A 272 39.41 63.77 19.07
C ARG A 272 38.95 65.13 19.62
N ARG A 273 37.94 65.13 20.49
CA ARG A 273 37.45 66.36 21.13
C ARG A 273 38.50 66.97 22.03
N GLN A 274 39.16 66.16 22.87
CA GLN A 274 40.27 66.62 23.72
C GLN A 274 41.42 67.21 22.89
N SER A 275 41.80 66.56 21.78
CA SER A 275 42.82 67.10 20.88
C SER A 275 42.43 68.46 20.28
N LEU A 276 41.16 68.67 19.93
CA LEU A 276 40.67 69.97 19.43
C LEU A 276 40.71 71.04 20.52
N ASP A 277 40.29 70.70 21.75
CA ASP A 277 40.32 71.63 22.88
C ASP A 277 41.76 72.06 23.20
N TYR A 278 42.73 71.14 23.21
CA TYR A 278 44.15 71.47 23.38
C TYR A 278 44.68 72.36 22.25
N GLN A 279 44.27 72.11 21.00
CA GLN A 279 44.68 72.91 19.86
C GLN A 279 44.14 74.35 19.95
N GLN A 280 42.89 74.52 20.40
CA GLN A 280 42.28 75.84 20.62
C GLN A 280 42.96 76.58 21.78
N GLN A 281 43.28 75.89 22.89
CA GLN A 281 43.99 76.47 24.02
C GLN A 281 45.39 76.97 23.62
N LEU A 282 46.13 76.21 22.81
CA LEU A 282 47.42 76.63 22.26
C LEU A 282 47.29 77.89 21.39
N GLN A 283 46.26 77.98 20.55
CA GLN A 283 46.02 79.17 19.72
C GLN A 283 45.68 80.42 20.55
N SER A 284 45.08 80.25 21.73
CA SER A 284 44.75 81.36 22.64
C SER A 284 45.94 81.93 23.43
N LEU A 285 47.07 81.21 23.47
CA LEU A 285 48.29 81.61 24.21
C LEU A 285 49.26 82.39 23.30
N THR A 286 48.90 83.63 22.92
CA THR A 286 49.70 84.50 22.04
C THR A 286 50.67 85.47 22.76
N SER A 287 50.91 85.29 24.07
CA SER A 287 51.78 86.17 24.86
C SER A 287 53.14 85.53 25.19
N PRO A 288 54.26 86.27 25.12
CA PRO A 288 55.60 85.72 25.44
C PRO A 288 55.78 85.28 26.90
N ALA A 289 54.87 85.67 27.82
CA ALA A 289 54.88 85.23 29.21
C ALA A 289 54.33 83.80 29.44
N SER A 290 53.76 83.15 28.41
CA SER A 290 53.13 81.81 28.52
C SER A 290 53.93 80.67 27.88
N ALA A 291 55.20 80.87 27.53
CA ALA A 291 56.03 79.87 26.83
C ALA A 291 56.10 78.51 27.55
N GLY A 292 56.18 78.50 28.89
CA GLY A 292 56.19 77.25 29.67
C GLY A 292 54.87 76.47 29.60
N ARG A 293 53.73 77.18 29.58
CA ARG A 293 52.40 76.57 29.47
C ARG A 293 52.09 76.10 28.05
N ALA A 294 52.64 76.78 27.03
CA ALA A 294 52.56 76.36 25.64
C ALA A 294 53.31 75.03 25.41
N ALA A 295 54.52 74.88 25.96
CA ALA A 295 55.29 73.64 25.85
C ALA A 295 54.60 72.44 26.54
N GLU A 296 53.94 72.68 27.68
CA GLU A 296 53.17 71.64 28.39
C GLU A 296 51.93 71.20 27.58
N LEU A 297 51.21 72.14 26.96
CA LEU A 297 50.07 71.84 26.10
C LEU A 297 50.48 71.16 24.78
N GLU A 298 51.64 71.51 24.20
CA GLU A 298 52.18 70.80 23.04
C GLU A 298 52.55 69.34 23.38
N SER A 299 53.10 69.10 24.57
CA SER A 299 53.38 67.75 25.07
C SER A 299 52.09 66.93 25.26
N LEU A 300 51.06 67.51 25.89
CA LEU A 300 49.75 66.86 26.07
C LEU A 300 49.05 66.57 24.73
N LEU A 301 49.17 67.49 23.77
CA LEU A 301 48.60 67.32 22.43
C LEU A 301 49.36 66.24 21.63
N ALA A 302 50.68 66.14 21.78
CA ALA A 302 51.46 65.03 21.21
C ALA A 302 51.03 63.69 21.82
N GLN A 303 50.85 63.64 23.15
CA GLN A 303 50.37 62.46 23.87
C GLN A 303 48.95 62.05 23.43
N GLU A 304 48.03 63.00 23.24
CA GLU A 304 46.68 62.70 22.73
C GLU A 304 46.67 62.29 21.25
N ARG A 305 47.58 62.82 20.43
CA ARG A 305 47.76 62.34 19.06
C ARG A 305 48.26 60.90 19.02
N GLU A 306 49.16 60.55 19.92
CA GLU A 306 49.65 59.17 20.08
C GLU A 306 48.54 58.23 20.54
N LYS A 307 47.76 58.62 21.56
CA LYS A 307 46.58 57.84 22.00
C LYS A 307 45.55 57.67 20.89
N ASN A 308 45.26 58.72 20.13
CA ASN A 308 44.37 58.64 18.96
C ASN A 308 44.89 57.68 17.89
N ALA A 309 46.20 57.69 17.62
CA ALA A 309 46.81 56.76 16.67
C ALA A 309 46.65 55.30 17.12
N VAL A 310 46.87 55.02 18.42
CA VAL A 310 46.69 53.68 19.00
C VAL A 310 45.23 53.22 18.92
N LEU A 311 44.27 54.10 19.24
CA LEU A 311 42.82 53.80 19.13
C LEU A 311 42.40 53.50 17.69
N VAL A 312 42.93 54.22 16.69
CA VAL A 312 42.68 53.95 15.26
C VAL A 312 43.22 52.58 14.86
N ILE A 313 44.43 52.23 15.31
CA ILE A 313 45.04 50.91 15.03
C ILE A 313 44.19 49.80 15.66
N GLN A 314 43.78 49.94 16.92
CA GLN A 314 42.91 48.97 17.59
C GLN A 314 41.56 48.80 16.89
N MET A 315 40.94 49.89 16.43
CA MET A 315 39.68 49.81 15.68
C MET A 315 39.88 49.07 14.35
N GLN A 316 40.99 49.33 13.66
CA GLN A 316 41.29 48.67 12.39
C GLN A 316 41.59 47.18 12.57
N GLU A 317 42.30 46.80 13.63
CA GLU A 317 42.54 45.40 14.02
C GLU A 317 41.25 44.67 14.40
N GLN A 318 40.34 45.30 15.16
CA GLN A 318 39.04 44.70 15.47
C GLN A 318 38.16 44.54 14.22
N ARG A 319 38.26 45.48 13.27
CA ARG A 319 37.51 45.40 12.02
C ARG A 319 38.02 44.27 11.12
N SER A 320 39.34 44.06 11.02
CA SER A 320 39.90 42.92 10.30
C SER A 320 39.53 41.59 10.97
N ALA A 321 39.61 41.51 12.30
CA ALA A 321 39.20 40.33 13.05
C ALA A 321 37.71 39.98 12.84
N HIS A 322 36.84 40.99 12.78
CA HIS A 322 35.43 40.78 12.46
C HIS A 322 35.22 40.26 11.03
N ILE A 323 35.94 40.80 10.04
CA ILE A 323 35.83 40.37 8.65
C ILE A 323 36.29 38.91 8.51
N GLU A 324 37.40 38.52 9.14
CA GLU A 324 37.89 37.14 9.17
C GLU A 324 36.91 36.18 9.87
N ALA A 325 36.32 36.61 11.00
CA ALA A 325 35.29 35.83 11.70
C ALA A 325 34.03 35.62 10.85
N MET A 326 33.65 36.61 10.03
CA MET A 326 32.53 36.48 9.10
C MET A 326 32.85 35.58 7.90
N GLN A 327 34.06 35.69 7.33
CA GLN A 327 34.48 34.84 6.21
C GLN A 327 34.58 33.38 6.61
N THR A 328 35.16 33.08 7.78
CA THR A 328 35.19 31.72 8.34
C THR A 328 33.79 31.16 8.62
N LEU A 329 32.82 32.03 8.95
CA LEU A 329 31.41 31.66 9.08
C LEU A 329 30.79 31.28 7.73
N GLN A 330 31.04 32.08 6.69
CA GLN A 330 30.54 31.84 5.35
C GLN A 330 31.15 30.57 4.73
N GLU A 331 32.43 30.33 4.97
CA GLU A 331 33.14 29.14 4.49
C GLU A 331 32.62 27.86 5.17
N LYS A 332 32.35 27.91 6.49
CA LYS A 332 31.73 26.78 7.22
C LYS A 332 30.29 26.50 6.80
N LEU A 333 29.55 27.50 6.30
CA LEU A 333 28.22 27.33 5.74
C LEU A 333 28.26 26.75 4.31
N GLN A 334 29.28 27.07 3.51
CA GLN A 334 29.45 26.55 2.16
C GLN A 334 30.06 25.14 2.11
N GLN A 335 30.86 24.75 3.10
CA GLN A 335 31.42 23.40 3.21
C GLN A 335 30.44 22.36 3.78
N GLN A 336 29.16 22.69 4.00
CA GLN A 336 28.19 21.68 4.41
C GLN A 336 27.84 20.74 3.24
N PRO A 337 28.05 19.42 3.37
CA PRO A 337 27.60 18.46 2.38
C PRO A 337 26.08 18.46 2.35
N SER A 338 25.50 18.69 1.16
CA SER A 338 24.06 18.62 0.97
C SER A 338 23.56 17.20 1.34
N PRO A 339 22.44 17.07 2.09
CA PRO A 339 21.88 15.78 2.47
C PRO A 339 21.49 14.90 1.27
N ALA A 340 21.44 15.46 0.05
CA ALA A 340 21.24 14.73 -1.19
C ALA A 340 22.39 13.76 -1.55
N GLN A 341 23.63 14.01 -1.11
CA GLN A 341 24.78 13.13 -1.46
C GLN A 341 24.94 11.92 -0.53
N ALA A 342 24.35 11.96 0.67
CA ALA A 342 24.30 10.80 1.57
C ALA A 342 23.33 9.71 1.07
N LEU A 343 22.31 10.09 0.29
CA LEU A 343 21.37 9.16 -0.33
C LEU A 343 21.94 8.41 -1.56
N SER A 344 23.01 8.92 -2.20
CA SER A 344 23.55 8.30 -3.42
C SER A 344 24.70 7.29 -3.17
N SER A 345 25.28 7.29 -1.97
CA SER A 345 26.59 6.65 -1.75
C SER A 345 26.55 5.31 -0.98
N GLN A 346 25.37 4.81 -0.57
CA GLN A 346 25.24 3.54 0.17
C GLN A 346 24.44 2.44 -0.53
N ALA A 347 24.14 2.59 -1.83
CA ALA A 347 23.56 1.54 -2.67
C ALA A 347 24.62 0.73 -3.44
N ALA A 348 25.87 0.66 -2.95
CA ALA A 348 26.95 -0.07 -3.62
C ALA A 348 27.60 -1.09 -2.67
N ALA A 349 27.03 -2.30 -2.62
CA ALA A 349 27.75 -3.54 -2.30
C ALA A 349 27.02 -4.74 -2.94
N PRO A 350 27.73 -5.82 -3.29
CA PRO A 350 27.54 -6.52 -4.55
C PRO A 350 26.80 -7.86 -4.39
N THR A 351 25.85 -8.14 -5.28
CA THR A 351 25.40 -9.51 -5.53
C THR A 351 25.54 -9.80 -7.02
N SER A 352 26.54 -10.60 -7.33
CA SER A 352 26.81 -11.17 -8.65
C SER A 352 25.75 -12.21 -9.05
N LEU A 353 25.33 -12.13 -10.33
CA LEU A 353 24.84 -13.17 -11.26
C LEU A 353 23.51 -12.81 -11.94
N PRO A 354 23.28 -13.24 -13.20
CA PRO A 354 24.02 -12.98 -14.45
C PRO A 354 23.24 -11.96 -15.34
N PRO A 355 23.81 -11.44 -16.45
CA PRO A 355 23.11 -10.47 -17.27
C PRO A 355 22.00 -11.16 -18.07
N ALA A 356 20.76 -10.95 -17.68
CA ALA A 356 19.63 -11.17 -18.57
C ALA A 356 19.45 -9.90 -19.40
N ASP A 357 19.64 -10.03 -20.71
CA ASP A 357 19.30 -9.07 -21.74
C ASP A 357 17.90 -8.49 -21.51
N LEU A 358 17.85 -7.33 -20.87
CA LEU A 358 16.72 -6.43 -20.93
C LEU A 358 17.20 -5.19 -21.68
N LYS A 359 17.01 -5.23 -23.00
CA LYS A 359 16.84 -4.04 -23.81
C LYS A 359 15.79 -3.17 -23.14
N SER A 360 16.23 -2.11 -22.45
CA SER A 360 15.36 -1.08 -21.92
C SER A 360 14.59 -0.46 -23.06
N THR A 361 13.32 -0.79 -23.05
CA THR A 361 12.18 -0.20 -23.72
C THR A 361 12.40 1.22 -24.24
N ASP A 362 12.30 1.31 -25.56
CA ASP A 362 11.86 2.43 -26.38
C ASP A 362 10.66 3.16 -25.77
N SER A 363 10.91 4.02 -24.77
CA SER A 363 9.99 5.05 -24.31
C SER A 363 10.31 6.28 -25.17
N GLY A 364 9.57 6.48 -26.25
CA GLY A 364 9.77 7.59 -27.20
C GLY A 364 9.51 8.99 -26.63
N LEU A 365 9.82 9.24 -25.36
CA LEU A 365 9.82 10.54 -24.68
C LEU A 365 11.20 11.18 -24.89
N ASP A 366 11.23 12.46 -25.27
CA ASP A 366 12.49 13.18 -25.44
C ASP A 366 13.19 13.37 -24.08
N ALA A 367 14.52 13.43 -24.05
CA ALA A 367 15.30 13.57 -22.81
C ALA A 367 14.88 14.81 -21.97
N ASP A 368 14.47 15.89 -22.65
CA ASP A 368 13.96 17.09 -22.01
C ASP A 368 12.58 16.86 -21.38
N GLU A 369 11.71 16.03 -21.97
CA GLU A 369 10.39 15.69 -21.42
C GLU A 369 10.50 14.86 -20.13
N ILE A 370 11.44 13.92 -20.10
CA ILE A 370 11.70 13.07 -18.93
C ILE A 370 12.19 13.92 -17.75
N SER A 371 13.00 14.95 -18.01
CA SER A 371 13.61 15.76 -16.95
C SER A 371 12.59 16.52 -16.08
N TRP A 372 11.53 17.06 -16.66
CA TRP A 372 10.52 17.80 -15.89
C TRP A 372 9.31 16.94 -15.51
N LEU A 373 8.96 15.88 -16.26
CA LEU A 373 7.93 14.92 -15.83
C LEU A 373 8.30 14.23 -14.51
N THR A 374 9.59 13.98 -14.26
CA THR A 374 10.09 13.41 -12.99
C THR A 374 10.01 14.36 -11.80
N THR A 375 9.75 15.66 -12.03
CA THR A 375 9.52 16.63 -10.95
C THR A 375 8.07 16.62 -10.45
N LEU A 376 7.16 15.98 -11.20
CA LEU A 376 5.75 15.86 -10.84
C LEU A 376 5.52 14.71 -9.84
N PRO A 377 4.41 14.75 -9.08
CA PRO A 377 3.97 13.59 -8.32
C PRO A 377 3.85 12.35 -9.21
N SER A 378 4.32 11.20 -8.73
CA SER A 378 4.41 9.95 -9.50
C SER A 378 3.07 9.47 -10.11
N TRP A 379 1.93 9.81 -9.51
CA TRP A 379 0.61 9.51 -10.07
C TRP A 379 0.25 10.42 -11.26
N ALA A 380 0.67 11.69 -11.24
CA ALA A 380 0.42 12.65 -12.32
C ALA A 380 1.31 12.35 -13.53
N GLU A 381 2.58 12.02 -13.29
CA GLU A 381 3.52 11.54 -14.29
C GLU A 381 2.96 10.34 -15.07
N LYS A 382 2.42 9.35 -14.35
CA LYS A 382 1.83 8.14 -14.94
C LYS A 382 0.63 8.44 -15.84
N ILE A 383 -0.26 9.33 -15.43
CA ILE A 383 -1.45 9.68 -16.21
C ILE A 383 -1.05 10.44 -17.49
N LEU A 384 -0.20 11.46 -17.35
CA LEU A 384 0.22 12.29 -18.47
C LEU A 384 1.06 11.51 -19.48
N SER A 385 1.97 10.65 -19.00
CA SER A 385 2.75 9.77 -19.88
C SER A 385 1.86 8.75 -20.61
N SER A 386 0.87 8.17 -19.93
CA SER A 386 -0.05 7.20 -20.55
C SER A 386 -0.97 7.86 -21.59
N LEU A 387 -1.47 9.08 -21.33
CA LEU A 387 -2.25 9.84 -22.29
C LEU A 387 -1.43 10.25 -23.52
N ARG A 388 -0.15 10.59 -23.32
CA ARG A 388 0.79 10.93 -24.40
C ARG A 388 1.15 9.71 -25.23
N GLN A 389 1.41 8.56 -24.60
CA GLN A 389 1.68 7.29 -25.30
C GLN A 389 0.46 6.80 -26.10
N ALA A 390 -0.75 7.09 -25.61
CA ALA A 390 -1.99 6.83 -26.35
C ALA A 390 -2.29 7.89 -27.42
N ASP A 391 -1.43 8.90 -27.61
CA ASP A 391 -1.62 10.02 -28.55
C ASP A 391 -2.93 10.82 -28.34
N LEU A 392 -3.43 10.79 -27.10
CA LEU A 392 -4.59 11.58 -26.67
C LEU A 392 -4.18 12.97 -26.18
N LEU A 393 -2.89 13.19 -25.98
CA LEU A 393 -2.31 14.44 -25.52
C LEU A 393 -1.03 14.76 -26.30
N SER A 394 -1.11 15.79 -27.15
CA SER A 394 0.04 16.31 -27.90
C SER A 394 1.05 16.98 -26.97
N LYS A 395 2.34 16.97 -27.34
CA LYS A 395 3.45 17.63 -26.63
C LYS A 395 3.16 19.09 -26.26
N GLU A 396 2.62 19.87 -27.19
CA GLU A 396 2.29 21.29 -26.97
C GLU A 396 1.22 21.48 -25.88
N LYS A 397 0.18 20.64 -25.90
CA LYS A 397 -0.90 20.66 -24.89
C LYS A 397 -0.43 20.14 -23.53
N LEU A 398 0.52 19.20 -23.49
CA LEU A 398 1.07 18.66 -22.25
C LEU A 398 1.81 19.74 -21.45
N HIS A 399 2.60 20.60 -22.10
CA HIS A 399 3.20 21.78 -21.46
C HIS A 399 2.15 22.78 -20.97
N GLY A 400 1.11 23.03 -21.76
CA GLY A 400 -0.01 23.90 -21.37
C GLY A 400 -0.75 23.38 -20.14
N VAL A 401 -1.05 22.08 -20.09
CA VAL A 401 -1.73 21.43 -18.96
C VAL A 401 -0.90 21.54 -17.68
N VAL A 402 0.40 21.30 -17.74
CA VAL A 402 1.26 21.35 -16.55
C VAL A 402 1.45 22.78 -16.06
N GLY A 403 1.61 23.73 -16.99
CA GLY A 403 1.67 25.16 -16.65
C GLY A 403 0.38 25.67 -16.01
N SER A 404 -0.79 25.33 -16.57
CA SER A 404 -2.08 25.67 -15.98
C SER A 404 -2.31 24.96 -14.65
N TRP A 405 -1.87 23.72 -14.49
CA TRP A 405 -2.04 22.97 -13.24
C TRP A 405 -1.24 23.60 -12.08
N ASP A 406 -0.01 24.05 -12.35
CA ASP A 406 0.82 24.74 -11.37
C ASP A 406 0.26 26.12 -11.00
N GLN A 407 -0.32 26.84 -11.97
CA GLN A 407 -0.84 28.20 -11.77
C GLN A 407 -2.24 28.24 -11.13
N GLU A 408 -3.15 27.36 -11.53
CA GLU A 408 -4.58 27.47 -11.21
C GLU A 408 -4.98 26.77 -9.90
N LYS A 409 -4.08 25.98 -9.29
CA LYS A 409 -4.35 25.18 -8.07
C LYS A 409 -5.61 24.29 -8.14
N GLN A 410 -6.05 23.95 -9.36
CA GLN A 410 -7.17 23.05 -9.60
C GLN A 410 -6.71 21.58 -9.60
N SER A 411 -7.64 20.64 -9.62
CA SER A 411 -7.28 19.23 -9.79
C SER A 411 -6.76 18.98 -11.22
N LEU A 412 -5.78 18.09 -11.37
CA LEU A 412 -5.21 17.73 -12.68
C LEU A 412 -6.31 17.27 -13.67
N THR A 413 -7.33 16.58 -13.17
CA THR A 413 -8.47 16.11 -13.96
C THR A 413 -9.31 17.26 -14.51
N GLU A 414 -9.51 18.34 -13.76
CA GLU A 414 -10.23 19.53 -14.23
C GLU A 414 -9.44 20.28 -15.30
N VAL A 415 -8.13 20.46 -15.09
CA VAL A 415 -7.25 21.11 -16.05
C VAL A 415 -7.17 20.30 -17.35
N LEU A 416 -7.01 18.97 -17.24
CA LEU A 416 -7.05 18.07 -18.40
C LEU A 416 -8.38 18.16 -19.14
N LYS A 417 -9.51 18.14 -18.42
CA LYS A 417 -10.84 18.24 -19.04
C LYS A 417 -11.02 19.56 -19.82
N GLN A 418 -10.56 20.68 -19.26
CA GLN A 418 -10.65 22.00 -19.89
C GLN A 418 -9.75 22.14 -21.12
N GLN A 419 -8.52 21.61 -21.07
CA GLN A 419 -7.51 21.79 -22.12
C GLN A 419 -7.59 20.75 -23.26
N THR A 420 -8.09 19.56 -22.96
CA THR A 420 -8.05 18.42 -23.91
C THR A 420 -9.42 18.03 -24.46
N ASN A 421 -10.51 18.53 -23.87
CA ASN A 421 -11.88 18.08 -24.14
C ASN A 421 -12.08 16.56 -23.98
N LEU A 422 -11.18 15.86 -23.26
CA LEU A 422 -11.33 14.45 -22.98
C LEU A 422 -12.51 14.23 -22.03
N LYS A 423 -13.21 13.12 -22.25
CA LYS A 423 -14.33 12.73 -21.40
C LYS A 423 -13.82 12.30 -20.01
N THR A 424 -14.66 12.47 -18.99
CA THR A 424 -14.33 12.08 -17.62
C THR A 424 -14.00 10.59 -17.51
N GLU A 425 -14.68 9.76 -18.30
CA GLU A 425 -14.47 8.31 -18.37
C GLU A 425 -13.07 7.96 -18.90
N THR A 426 -12.58 8.71 -19.89
CA THR A 426 -11.22 8.54 -20.43
C THR A 426 -10.19 8.87 -19.36
N LEU A 427 -10.31 10.03 -18.72
CA LEU A 427 -9.37 10.42 -17.66
C LEU A 427 -9.37 9.44 -16.49
N ARG A 428 -10.56 8.95 -16.10
CA ARG A 428 -10.70 7.92 -15.06
C ARG A 428 -10.03 6.60 -15.47
N PHE A 429 -10.26 6.15 -16.70
CA PHE A 429 -9.65 4.92 -17.22
C PHE A 429 -8.13 4.96 -17.15
N PHE A 430 -7.52 6.07 -17.57
CA PHE A 430 -6.06 6.24 -17.52
C PHE A 430 -5.53 6.45 -16.09
N SER A 431 -6.28 7.10 -15.21
CA SER A 431 -5.91 7.23 -13.79
C SER A 431 -5.88 5.91 -13.03
N GLU A 432 -6.73 4.96 -13.44
CA GLU A 432 -6.86 3.65 -12.81
C GLU A 432 -6.10 2.57 -13.61
N GLU A 433 -5.31 2.94 -14.64
CA GLU A 433 -4.62 2.00 -15.53
C GLU A 433 -5.55 0.90 -16.11
N GLY A 434 -6.81 1.24 -16.36
CA GLY A 434 -7.86 0.32 -16.82
C GLY A 434 -8.28 -0.74 -15.79
N PHE A 435 -7.90 -0.60 -14.51
CA PHE A 435 -8.21 -1.56 -13.45
C PHE A 435 -9.71 -1.77 -13.27
N SER A 436 -10.51 -0.70 -13.22
CA SER A 436 -11.97 -0.83 -13.11
C SER A 436 -12.58 -1.56 -14.31
N ALA A 437 -12.08 -1.32 -15.52
CA ALA A 437 -12.58 -2.00 -16.71
C ALA A 437 -12.29 -3.51 -16.66
N LYS A 438 -11.08 -3.91 -16.25
CA LYS A 438 -10.69 -5.31 -16.03
C LYS A 438 -11.50 -5.95 -14.90
N PHE A 439 -11.76 -5.22 -13.81
CA PHE A 439 -12.55 -5.69 -12.68
C PHE A 439 -14.01 -5.94 -13.05
N HIS A 440 -14.59 -5.08 -13.90
CA HIS A 440 -15.94 -5.25 -14.45
C HIS A 440 -16.03 -6.31 -15.56
N GLY A 441 -14.97 -7.10 -15.78
CA GLY A 441 -14.97 -8.22 -16.69
C GLY A 441 -14.69 -7.86 -18.15
N SER A 442 -14.22 -6.65 -18.44
CA SER A 442 -13.79 -6.27 -19.79
C SER A 442 -12.53 -7.07 -20.13
N ARG A 443 -12.66 -8.06 -21.01
CA ARG A 443 -11.56 -8.95 -21.42
C ARG A 443 -11.11 -8.69 -22.85
N GLY A 444 -12.00 -8.19 -23.69
CA GLY A 444 -11.68 -7.84 -25.08
C GLY A 444 -11.19 -6.41 -25.20
N LEU A 445 -10.32 -6.16 -26.18
CA LEU A 445 -9.81 -4.82 -26.46
C LEU A 445 -10.94 -3.84 -26.82
N GLY A 446 -11.98 -4.31 -27.51
CA GLY A 446 -13.16 -3.50 -27.79
C GLY A 446 -13.93 -3.04 -26.55
N GLU A 447 -14.01 -3.89 -25.52
CA GLU A 447 -14.66 -3.53 -24.25
C GLU A 447 -13.84 -2.50 -23.46
N LEU A 448 -12.51 -2.57 -23.56
CA LEU A 448 -11.60 -1.60 -22.96
C LEU A 448 -11.65 -0.24 -23.65
N LEU A 449 -11.72 -0.21 -24.99
CA LEU A 449 -11.92 1.04 -25.76
C LEU A 449 -13.26 1.71 -25.44
N ARG A 450 -14.30 0.90 -25.22
CA ARG A 450 -15.60 1.39 -24.73
C ARG A 450 -15.51 1.93 -23.31
N ALA A 451 -14.87 1.21 -22.40
CA ALA A 451 -14.71 1.64 -21.01
C ALA A 451 -13.88 2.92 -20.89
N ALA A 452 -12.91 3.12 -21.79
CA ALA A 452 -12.16 4.36 -21.92
C ALA A 452 -12.95 5.51 -22.58
N GLY A 453 -14.19 5.27 -23.02
CA GLY A 453 -15.06 6.28 -23.64
C GLY A 453 -14.62 6.73 -25.05
N LEU A 454 -13.67 6.01 -25.65
CA LEU A 454 -13.06 6.32 -26.96
C LEU A 454 -13.96 5.88 -28.13
N VAL A 455 -14.72 4.79 -27.95
CA VAL A 455 -15.61 4.24 -28.97
C VAL A 455 -17.00 3.98 -28.38
N SER A 456 -18.07 4.28 -29.12
CA SER A 456 -19.45 4.00 -28.68
C SER A 456 -19.84 2.53 -28.93
N ASP A 457 -20.81 2.03 -28.16
CA ASP A 457 -21.32 0.66 -28.31
C ASP A 457 -21.84 0.36 -29.73
N GLU A 458 -22.45 1.36 -30.39
CA GLU A 458 -23.00 1.21 -31.74
C GLU A 458 -21.91 1.04 -32.79
N VAL A 459 -20.83 1.80 -32.67
CA VAL A 459 -19.65 1.70 -33.53
C VAL A 459 -18.95 0.36 -33.28
N LEU A 460 -18.80 -0.02 -32.02
CA LEU A 460 -18.14 -1.27 -31.65
C LEU A 460 -18.86 -2.49 -32.23
N LYS A 461 -20.21 -2.54 -32.14
CA LYS A 461 -21.03 -3.62 -32.70
C LYS A 461 -20.89 -3.72 -34.22
N LYS A 462 -20.85 -2.58 -34.92
CA LYS A 462 -20.64 -2.55 -36.38
C LYS A 462 -19.24 -3.02 -36.76
N ALA A 463 -18.21 -2.58 -36.04
CA ALA A 463 -16.83 -2.98 -36.27
C ALA A 463 -16.61 -4.47 -35.95
N GLN A 464 -17.16 -4.99 -34.85
CA GLN A 464 -17.11 -6.40 -34.45
C GLN A 464 -17.83 -7.34 -35.43
N ALA A 465 -18.89 -6.88 -36.11
CA ALA A 465 -19.54 -7.67 -37.16
C ALA A 465 -18.64 -7.90 -38.39
N THR A 466 -17.60 -7.07 -38.54
CA THR A 466 -16.70 -7.09 -39.70
C THR A 466 -15.31 -7.64 -39.36
N ALA A 467 -14.89 -7.51 -38.10
CA ALA A 467 -13.60 -7.97 -37.59
C ALA A 467 -13.62 -9.45 -37.17
N LYS A 468 -12.54 -10.19 -37.47
CA LYS A 468 -12.38 -11.60 -37.09
C LYS A 468 -11.76 -11.79 -35.71
N ASP A 469 -10.99 -10.82 -35.23
CA ASP A 469 -10.30 -10.80 -33.95
C ASP A 469 -10.10 -9.36 -33.43
N ASP A 470 -9.55 -9.21 -32.22
CA ASP A 470 -9.31 -7.91 -31.58
C ASP A 470 -8.28 -7.04 -32.32
N GLN A 471 -7.34 -7.65 -33.05
CA GLN A 471 -6.35 -6.92 -33.84
C GLN A 471 -6.98 -6.36 -35.13
N ALA A 472 -7.83 -7.14 -35.80
CA ALA A 472 -8.64 -6.68 -36.93
C ALA A 472 -9.66 -5.63 -36.49
N LEU A 473 -10.17 -5.70 -35.25
CA LEU A 473 -11.06 -4.69 -34.69
C LEU A 473 -10.37 -3.32 -34.60
N CYS A 474 -9.14 -3.27 -34.07
CA CYS A 474 -8.30 -2.07 -34.07
C CYS A 474 -8.12 -1.51 -35.49
N GLN A 475 -7.77 -2.37 -36.45
CA GLN A 475 -7.53 -1.94 -37.82
C GLN A 475 -8.79 -1.34 -38.47
N VAL A 476 -9.96 -1.96 -38.28
CA VAL A 476 -11.24 -1.45 -38.78
C VAL A 476 -11.58 -0.09 -38.17
N LEU A 477 -11.29 0.13 -36.89
CA LEU A 477 -11.53 1.41 -36.22
C LEU A 477 -10.56 2.51 -36.71
N VAL A 478 -9.33 2.15 -37.04
CA VAL A 478 -8.34 3.05 -37.64
C VAL A 478 -8.73 3.41 -39.08
N ASP A 479 -9.11 2.42 -39.90
CA ASP A 479 -9.52 2.61 -41.29
C ASP A 479 -10.79 3.48 -41.41
N GLN A 480 -11.68 3.41 -40.41
CA GLN A 480 -12.87 4.27 -40.30
C GLN A 480 -12.57 5.68 -39.76
N GLY A 481 -11.32 5.97 -39.38
CA GLY A 481 -10.91 7.25 -38.81
C GLY A 481 -11.48 7.53 -37.41
N LEU A 482 -11.91 6.50 -36.69
CA LEU A 482 -12.52 6.61 -35.36
C LEU A 482 -11.48 6.49 -34.23
N LEU A 483 -10.31 5.93 -34.53
CA LEU A 483 -9.19 5.78 -33.61
C LEU A 483 -7.90 6.10 -34.38
N SER A 484 -6.91 6.74 -33.75
CA SER A 484 -5.60 6.86 -34.37
C SER A 484 -4.85 5.53 -34.30
N ALA A 485 -3.94 5.29 -35.24
CA ALA A 485 -3.10 4.09 -35.25
C ALA A 485 -2.27 3.97 -33.96
N THR A 486 -1.79 5.11 -33.46
CA THR A 486 -1.03 5.23 -32.19
C THR A 486 -1.87 4.86 -30.97
N THR A 487 -3.12 5.31 -30.87
CA THR A 487 -4.02 4.90 -29.78
C THR A 487 -4.34 3.40 -29.87
N ALA A 488 -4.58 2.87 -31.07
CA ALA A 488 -4.83 1.45 -31.28
C ALA A 488 -3.63 0.59 -30.82
N GLU A 489 -2.42 0.95 -31.23
CA GLU A 489 -1.18 0.29 -30.83
C GLU A 489 -0.95 0.35 -29.32
N TYR A 490 -1.22 1.50 -28.69
CA TYR A 490 -1.14 1.63 -27.23
C TYR A 490 -2.09 0.66 -26.53
N PHE A 491 -3.35 0.58 -26.94
CA PHE A 491 -4.30 -0.34 -26.31
C PHE A 491 -3.92 -1.80 -26.53
N THR A 492 -3.45 -2.15 -27.73
CA THR A 492 -2.92 -3.48 -28.04
C THR A 492 -1.70 -3.82 -27.19
N ARG A 493 -0.72 -2.91 -27.07
CA ARG A 493 0.51 -3.16 -26.32
C ARG A 493 0.27 -3.22 -24.81
N SER A 494 -0.49 -2.27 -24.28
CA SER A 494 -0.70 -2.08 -22.84
C SER A 494 -1.76 -3.03 -22.27
N PHE A 495 -2.67 -3.56 -23.09
CA PHE A 495 -3.79 -4.37 -22.60
C PHE A 495 -3.99 -5.72 -23.30
N GLN A 496 -3.48 -5.95 -24.52
CA GLN A 496 -3.69 -7.19 -25.29
C GLN A 496 -2.59 -8.25 -25.06
N LYS A 497 -1.48 -7.94 -24.36
CA LYS A 497 -0.43 -8.93 -24.02
C LYS A 497 -0.06 -8.96 -22.54
N GLN A 498 -0.77 -9.80 -21.79
CA GLN A 498 -0.19 -10.65 -20.73
C GLN A 498 -0.83 -12.05 -20.71
N GLU A 499 -1.09 -12.68 -21.87
CA GLU A 499 -1.39 -14.13 -21.89
C GLU A 499 -0.15 -15.03 -21.61
N GLY A 500 0.98 -14.45 -21.17
CA GLY A 500 2.17 -15.18 -20.74
C GLY A 500 2.76 -14.74 -19.39
N ARG A 501 2.17 -13.76 -18.72
CA ARG A 501 2.48 -13.40 -17.32
C ARG A 501 1.17 -13.39 -16.56
N GLU A 502 0.78 -14.57 -16.09
CA GLU A 502 -0.15 -14.61 -14.97
C GLU A 502 0.52 -13.94 -13.75
N PRO A 503 -0.09 -12.94 -13.11
CA PRO A 503 0.03 -12.82 -11.67
C PRO A 503 -0.79 -13.96 -11.04
N GLY A 504 -0.18 -15.15 -10.96
CA GLY A 504 -0.55 -16.26 -10.07
C GLY A 504 -2.01 -16.70 -10.04
N ARG A 505 -2.58 -17.17 -11.17
CA ARG A 505 -3.86 -17.90 -11.17
C ARG A 505 -3.84 -19.02 -12.21
N LYS A 506 -3.06 -20.07 -11.92
CA LYS A 506 -3.00 -21.33 -12.68
C LYS A 506 -4.41 -21.74 -13.10
N ARG A 507 -4.78 -21.52 -14.37
CA ARG A 507 -5.95 -22.15 -14.97
C ARG A 507 -5.53 -23.43 -15.68
N PHE A 508 -6.13 -24.51 -15.20
CA PHE A 508 -6.27 -25.80 -15.85
C PHE A 508 -6.50 -25.65 -17.36
N ARG A 509 -5.59 -26.20 -18.17
CA ARG A 509 -5.89 -26.54 -19.56
C ARG A 509 -6.64 -27.87 -19.56
N LEU A 510 -7.91 -27.84 -19.96
CA LEU A 510 -8.59 -29.01 -20.47
C LEU A 510 -8.03 -29.29 -21.88
N LEU A 511 -7.41 -30.45 -22.05
CA LEU A 511 -7.11 -31.02 -23.37
C LEU A 511 -8.40 -31.61 -23.97
N PRO A 512 -8.55 -31.63 -25.30
CA PRO A 512 -9.70 -32.23 -25.94
C PRO A 512 -9.63 -33.76 -25.85
N LEU A 513 -10.76 -34.37 -25.54
CA LEU A 513 -10.97 -35.82 -25.53
C LEU A 513 -10.83 -36.38 -26.96
N SER A 514 -9.89 -37.30 -27.12
CA SER A 514 -9.91 -38.37 -28.14
C SER A 514 -9.68 -39.69 -27.45
#